data_AF-A0A2X3HI66-F1
#
_entry.id   AF-A0A2X3HI66-F1
#
_cell.length_a   1.000
_cell.length_b   1.000
_cell.length_c   1.000
_cell.angle_alpha   90.00
_cell.angle_beta   90.00
_cell.angle_gamma   90.00
#
_symmetry.space_group_name_H-M   'P 1'
#
loop_
_entity.id
_entity.type
_entity.pdbx_description
1 polymer ?
#
loop_
_entity_poly.entity_id
_entity_poly.type
_entity_poly.pdbx_seq_one_letter_code
_entity_poly.pdbx_strand_id
1 'polypeptide(L)' 'MKKIVDIFILDWRRLFQAPLALLLVIALIILPSLYAWFNIEALWDPYSNTSGIKVAVAIDDKGAEVTVPGETKK' A
#
# COMPACT_ATOMS: atom_id res chain seq x y z
N MET A 1 14.16 -14.38 35.67
CA MET A 1 13.19 -14.58 34.57
C MET A 1 11.78 -14.92 35.04
N LYS A 2 11.56 -15.85 35.99
CA LYS A 2 10.21 -16.19 36.51
C LYS A 2 9.35 -14.96 36.88
N LYS A 3 9.88 -14.05 37.70
CA LYS A 3 9.17 -12.81 38.09
C LYS A 3 8.72 -11.93 36.91
N ILE A 4 9.47 -11.91 35.80
CA ILE A 4 9.12 -11.09 34.62
C ILE A 4 7.92 -11.72 33.91
N VAL A 5 7.92 -13.04 33.76
CA VAL A 5 6.80 -13.79 33.17
C VAL A 5 5.55 -13.66 34.03
N ASP A 6 5.69 -13.72 35.35
CA ASP A 6 4.57 -13.56 36.28
C ASP A 6 3.90 -12.17 36.14
N ILE A 7 4.70 -11.11 35.99
CA ILE A 7 4.20 -9.74 35.75
C ILE A 7 3.50 -9.66 34.38
N PHE A 8 4.10 -10.23 33.33
CA PHE A 8 3.51 -10.24 31.99
C PHE A 8 2.13 -10.91 31.97
N ILE A 9 1.99 -12.08 32.60
CA ILE A 9 0.72 -12.81 32.69
C ILE A 9 -0.30 -12.00 33.50
N LEU A 10 0.13 -11.35 34.58
CA LEU A 10 -0.72 -10.50 35.40
C LEU A 10 -1.28 -9.31 34.61
N ASP A 11 -0.47 -8.67 33.77
CA ASP A 11 -0.89 -7.55 32.93
C ASP A 11 -1.93 -7.98 31.89
N TRP A 12 -1.73 -9.13 31.23
CA TRP A 12 -2.74 -9.70 30.33
C TRP A 12 -4.05 -10.00 31.06
N ARG A 13 -3.99 -10.61 32.25
CA ARG A 13 -5.19 -10.90 33.04
C ARG A 13 -5.95 -9.63 33.42
N ARG A 14 -5.23 -8.57 33.79
CA ARG A 14 -5.84 -7.25 34.09
C ARG A 14 -6.45 -6.61 32.85
N LEU A 15 -5.78 -6.72 31.70
CA LEU A 15 -6.30 -6.20 30.43
C LEU A 15 -7.64 -6.83 30.07
N PHE A 16 -7.78 -8.15 30.18
CA PHE A 16 -9.04 -8.85 29.89
C PHE A 16 -10.16 -8.54 30.90
N GLN A 17 -9.82 -8.07 32.11
CA GLN A 17 -10.79 -7.64 33.12
C GLN A 17 -11.21 -6.16 32.96
N ALA A 18 -10.51 -5.39 32.14
CA ALA A 18 -10.76 -3.97 31.91
C ALA A 18 -11.34 -3.75 30.50
N PRO A 19 -12.68 -3.77 30.32
CA PRO A 19 -13.31 -3.78 29.00
C PRO A 19 -12.98 -2.55 28.14
N LEU A 20 -12.85 -1.36 28.75
CA LEU A 20 -12.45 -0.15 28.04
C LEU A 20 -11.01 -0.24 27.52
N ALA A 21 -10.08 -0.71 28.36
CA ALA A 21 -8.68 -0.87 27.96
C ALA A 21 -8.54 -1.94 26.85
N LEU A 22 -9.27 -3.04 26.96
CA LEU A 22 -9.32 -4.08 25.94
C LEU A 22 -9.84 -3.54 24.61
N LEU A 23 -10.92 -2.74 24.62
CA LEU A 23 -11.45 -2.09 23.43
C LEU A 23 -10.39 -1.21 22.75
N LEU A 24 -9.68 -0.38 23.52
CA LEU A 24 -8.63 0.48 22.99
C LEU A 24 -7.49 -0.31 22.35
N VAL A 25 -7.03 -1.39 23.01
CA VAL A 25 -5.98 -2.27 22.46
C VAL A 25 -6.44 -2.93 21.16
N ILE A 26 -7.67 -3.44 21.11
CA ILE A 26 -8.23 -4.04 19.89
C ILE A 26 -8.33 -2.99 18.77
N ALA A 27 -8.81 -1.79 19.07
CA ALA A 27 -8.89 -0.71 18.10
C ALA A 27 -7.50 -0.34 17.54
N LEU A 28 -6.47 -0.28 18.40
CA LEU A 28 -5.08 -0.03 17.99
C LEU A 28 -4.51 -1.15 17.10
N ILE A 29 -4.87 -2.41 17.34
CA ILE A 29 -4.44 -3.55 16.50
C ILE A 29 -5.13 -3.50 15.13
N ILE A 30 -6.39 -3.10 15.07
CA ILE A 30 -7.20 -3.10 13.84
C ILE A 30 -6.88 -1.89 12.94
N LEU A 31 -6.54 -0.73 13.54
CA LEU A 31 -6.30 0.53 12.84
C LEU A 31 -5.32 0.42 11.64
N PRO A 32 -4.13 -0.19 11.77
CA PRO A 32 -3.19 -0.34 10.66
C PRO A 32 -3.74 -1.20 9.52
N SER A 33 -4.49 -2.26 9.86
CA SER A 33 -5.07 -3.17 8.88
C SER A 33 -6.18 -2.50 8.07
N LEU A 34 -7.04 -1.71 8.72
CA LEU A 34 -8.05 -0.92 8.02
C LEU A 34 -7.42 0.11 7.09
N TYR A 35 -6.37 0.80 7.56
CA TYR A 35 -5.63 1.73 6.73
C TYR A 35 -5.05 1.01 5.50
N ALA A 36 -4.37 -0.11 5.69
CA ALA A 36 -3.80 -0.88 4.58
C ALA A 36 -4.87 -1.34 3.58
N TRP A 37 -5.99 -1.88 4.06
CA TRP A 37 -7.09 -2.34 3.23
C TRP A 37 -7.59 -1.24 2.27
N PHE A 38 -7.95 -0.08 2.81
CA PHE A 38 -8.48 1.03 1.99
C PHE A 38 -7.44 1.56 1.02
N ASN A 39 -6.16 1.64 1.42
CA ASN A 39 -5.10 2.12 0.54
C ASN A 39 -4.83 1.14 -0.61
N ILE A 40 -4.85 -0.17 -0.34
CA ILE A 40 -4.64 -1.17 -1.38
C ILE A 40 -5.78 -1.12 -2.40
N GLU A 41 -7.04 -1.13 -1.93
CA GLU A 41 -8.20 -1.10 -2.82
C GLU A 41 -8.22 0.15 -3.70
N ALA A 42 -7.97 1.33 -3.10
CA ALA A 42 -7.98 2.59 -3.84
C ALA A 42 -6.84 2.73 -4.85
N LEU A 43 -5.70 2.07 -4.60
CA LEU A 43 -4.48 2.22 -5.40
C LEU A 43 -4.16 0.98 -6.26
N TRP A 44 -5.02 -0.04 -6.27
CA TRP A 44 -4.80 -1.26 -7.03
C TRP A 44 -4.79 -1.03 -8.55
N ASP A 45 -5.66 -0.15 -9.04
CA ASP A 45 -5.70 0.25 -10.46
C ASP A 45 -5.96 1.76 -10.62
N PRO A 46 -4.91 2.58 -10.39
CA PRO A 46 -5.03 4.04 -10.44
C PRO A 46 -5.22 4.57 -11.86
N TYR A 47 -5.05 3.72 -12.88
CA TYR A 47 -5.07 4.11 -14.29
C TYR A 47 -6.18 3.45 -15.11
N SER A 48 -7.05 2.65 -14.47
CA SER A 48 -8.24 2.02 -15.05
C SER A 48 -9.09 2.96 -15.91
N ASN A 49 -9.10 4.26 -15.60
CA ASN A 49 -9.92 5.26 -16.30
C ASN A 49 -9.13 6.49 -16.77
N THR A 50 -8.03 6.27 -17.49
CA THR A 50 -7.20 7.36 -18.06
C THR A 50 -7.66 7.88 -19.42
N SER A 51 -8.75 7.35 -19.97
CA SER A 51 -9.26 7.68 -21.32
C SER A 51 -9.54 9.17 -21.58
N GLY A 52 -9.86 9.95 -20.54
CA GLY A 52 -10.11 11.39 -20.64
C GLY A 52 -8.88 12.29 -20.43
N ILE A 53 -7.72 11.72 -20.11
CA ILE A 53 -6.51 12.49 -19.83
C ILE A 53 -5.85 12.89 -21.15
N LYS A 54 -5.91 14.19 -21.48
CA LYS A 54 -5.23 14.74 -22.66
C LYS A 54 -3.74 14.88 -22.38
N VAL A 55 -2.93 14.11 -23.11
CA VAL A 55 -1.47 14.17 -23.05
C VAL A 55 -0.95 14.86 -24.32
N ALA A 56 -0.28 15.99 -24.16
CA ALA A 56 0.43 16.64 -25.26
C ALA A 56 1.87 16.12 -25.31
N VAL A 57 2.29 15.59 -26.46
CA VAL A 57 3.68 15.18 -26.71
C VAL A 57 4.30 16.23 -27.63
N ALA A 58 5.33 16.91 -27.15
CA ALA A 58 6.17 17.78 -27.96
C ALA A 58 7.49 17.06 -28.23
N ILE A 59 7.96 17.10 -29.48
CA ILE A 59 9.26 16.56 -29.87
C ILE A 59 10.02 17.64 -30.62
N ASP A 60 11.13 18.10 -30.04
CA ASP A 60 12.04 19.07 -30.66
C ASP A 60 13.25 18.39 -31.31
N ASP A 61 13.36 17.06 -31.17
CA ASP A 61 14.46 16.29 -31.71
C ASP A 61 14.40 16.19 -33.23
N LYS A 62 15.55 16.38 -33.89
CA LYS A 62 15.72 16.04 -35.31
C LYS A 62 15.74 14.52 -35.45
N GLY A 63 14.85 13.97 -36.28
CA GLY A 63 14.77 12.54 -36.54
C GLY A 63 16.10 11.91 -36.97
N ALA A 64 16.26 10.61 -36.72
CA ALA A 64 17.46 9.84 -37.08
C ALA A 64 17.16 8.81 -38.18
N GLU A 65 18.13 8.57 -39.07
CA GLU A 65 18.07 7.42 -39.97
C GLU A 65 18.39 6.15 -39.20
N VAL A 66 17.39 5.28 -39.06
CA VAL A 66 17.56 3.96 -38.44
C VAL A 66 17.68 2.93 -39.56
N THR A 67 18.85 2.29 -39.66
CA THR A 67 19.00 1.11 -40.53
C THR A 67 18.50 -0.10 -39.75
N VAL A 68 17.26 -0.52 -40.00
CA VAL A 68 16.72 -1.77 -39.45
C VAL A 68 17.29 -2.94 -40.27
N PRO A 69 18.06 -3.86 -39.67
CA PRO A 69 18.59 -5.01 -40.42
C PRO A 69 17.45 -5.88 -40.93
N GLY A 70 17.28 -5.96 -42.26
CA GLY A 70 16.33 -6.87 -42.93
C GLY A 70 15.12 -6.23 -43.60
N GLU A 71 14.92 -4.90 -43.52
CA GLU A 71 13.86 -4.24 -44.29
C GLU A 71 14.36 -3.73 -45.65
N THR A 72 14.04 -4.45 -46.72
CA THR A 72 14.15 -3.95 -48.10
C THR A 72 13.12 -2.83 -48.31
N LYS A 73 13.58 -1.60 -48.51
CA LYS A 73 12.75 -0.50 -49.00
C LYS A 73 12.09 -0.92 -50.33
N LYS A 74 10.76 -0.96 -50.38
CA LYS A 74 10.00 -1.05 -51.62
C LYS A 74 10.16 0.20 -52.46
#